data_AF-A0A9F1TSR2-F1
#
_entry.id   AF-A0A9F1TSR2-F1
#
_cell.length_a   1.000
_cell.length_b   1.000
_cell.length_c   1.000
_cell.angle_alpha   90.00
_cell.angle_beta   90.00
_cell.angle_gamma   90.00
#
_symmetry.space_group_name_H-M   'P 1'
#
loop_
_entity.id
_entity.type
_entity.pdbx_description
1 polymer ?
#
loop_
_entity_poly.entity_id
_entity_poly.type
_entity_poly.pdbx_seq_one_letter_code
_entity_poly.pdbx_strand_id
1 'polypeptide(L)'
;MTQATIQYPTVASEYAVVTAVNHPLVRAKGFQTLLPNEVVIFANGVLGQVLSFDEHGIDIMIFSETSVAVGTKISRTGTELSFPVSKLKMGTIFSPLGESIFGTANAQKNETFRTIFRTPPAISTRTRITEQLETGYSLTDILLPIGCGQRELLVGDRKAGKSDFARGVALTQARLGTTVVYGMIGKKVSDIKRTYDFFKKNKILDTIVMIASTTQDPVSTISVTPMAAMSVAEHLVGQGNNVLLILDDLTTHAEFYRELSLLAKRFPGRDSYPGDIFYLHAQLLERAGVFLQDDKKDAKGIALTCLPVVRTVNSDLTDFITSNLISITDGHLLFDTKLYAQGLRPAIDTKLSVTRVGKQTQTQLQRDLNQKLTSFIAEYNKTKNLTHLGSEISRRSQDILQKGDLFTRFMSDSTQEAHSQTVRLLIVGMIWAGWFTNTHENVLLSSMHQLNKMYQTKDVAAQLNKMVLAESFDAFLKDISQNETMLRDICQI
;
A
#
# COMPACT_ATOMS: atom_id res chain seq x y z
N MET A 1 27.28 -12.81 -19.07
CA MET A 1 26.56 -12.99 -20.35
C MET A 1 26.09 -14.43 -20.42
N THR A 2 24.88 -14.71 -19.96
CA THR A 2 24.22 -16.00 -20.11
C THR A 2 22.90 -15.71 -20.79
N GLN A 3 22.83 -16.03 -22.07
CA GLN A 3 21.67 -15.84 -22.93
C GLN A 3 20.48 -16.56 -22.31
N ALA A 4 19.44 -15.80 -21.96
CA ALA A 4 18.12 -16.37 -21.74
C ALA A 4 17.71 -17.04 -23.06
N THR A 5 17.42 -18.34 -23.01
CA THR A 5 16.95 -19.10 -24.17
C THR A 5 15.51 -18.70 -24.47
N ILE A 6 15.33 -17.53 -25.06
CA ILE A 6 14.05 -17.15 -25.67
C ILE A 6 13.90 -18.06 -26.90
N GLN A 7 12.85 -18.87 -26.93
CA GLN A 7 12.55 -19.68 -28.12
C GLN A 7 12.26 -18.74 -29.29
N TYR A 8 13.19 -18.66 -30.23
CA TYR A 8 12.99 -17.96 -31.49
C TYR A 8 11.88 -18.67 -32.29
N PRO A 9 10.88 -17.96 -32.83
CA PRO A 9 9.83 -18.60 -33.61
C PRO A 9 10.41 -19.25 -34.88
N THR A 10 10.10 -20.52 -35.08
CA THR A 10 10.61 -21.40 -36.15
C THR A 10 9.75 -21.39 -37.43
N VAL A 11 8.80 -20.47 -37.58
CA VAL A 11 7.91 -20.41 -38.75
C VAL A 11 8.09 -19.07 -39.44
N ALA A 12 8.39 -19.10 -40.75
CA ALA A 12 8.64 -17.98 -41.68
C ALA A 12 8.21 -16.61 -41.13
N SER A 13 9.13 -15.99 -40.36
CA SER A 13 8.75 -14.91 -39.45
C SER A 13 8.54 -13.63 -40.22
N GLU A 14 7.31 -13.12 -40.26
CA GLU A 14 7.10 -11.69 -40.50
C GLU A 14 8.09 -10.91 -39.64
N TYR A 15 8.83 -10.00 -40.25
CA TYR A 15 9.74 -9.11 -39.55
C TYR A 15 9.35 -7.66 -39.85
N ALA A 16 9.58 -6.79 -38.88
CA ALA A 16 9.55 -5.36 -39.09
C ALA A 16 10.98 -4.81 -39.06
N VAL A 17 11.15 -3.64 -39.66
CA VAL A 17 12.43 -2.94 -39.68
C VAL A 17 12.23 -1.58 -39.03
N VAL A 18 13.16 -1.22 -38.13
CA VAL A 18 13.19 0.09 -37.50
C VAL A 18 13.42 1.16 -38.57
N THR A 19 12.52 2.12 -38.66
CA THR A 19 12.58 3.25 -39.60
C THR A 19 13.01 4.54 -38.93
N ALA A 20 12.66 4.74 -37.66
CA ALA A 20 13.04 5.92 -36.88
C ALA A 20 13.18 5.57 -35.40
N VAL A 21 14.02 6.33 -34.69
CA VAL A 21 14.27 6.12 -33.26
C VAL A 21 14.17 7.45 -32.54
N ASN A 22 13.32 7.50 -31.53
CA ASN A 22 13.17 8.59 -30.59
C ASN A 22 13.06 8.00 -29.17
N HIS A 23 14.20 7.63 -28.61
CA HIS A 23 14.29 6.83 -27.39
C HIS A 23 13.41 7.37 -26.23
N PRO A 24 12.65 6.51 -25.52
CA PRO A 24 12.58 5.05 -25.62
C PRO A 24 11.53 4.55 -26.62
N LEU A 25 11.12 5.38 -27.59
CA LEU A 25 10.17 5.03 -28.63
C LEU A 25 10.86 4.78 -29.96
N VAL A 26 10.32 3.83 -30.71
CA VAL A 26 10.86 3.38 -31.98
C VAL A 26 9.70 3.25 -32.96
N ARG A 27 9.89 3.76 -34.17
CA ARG A 27 8.94 3.51 -35.26
C ARG A 27 9.49 2.42 -36.17
N ALA A 28 8.63 1.48 -36.54
CA ALA A 28 8.95 0.38 -37.42
C ALA A 28 7.92 0.23 -38.53
N LYS A 29 8.30 -0.44 -39.62
CA LYS A 29 7.38 -0.86 -40.68
C LYS A 29 7.56 -2.36 -40.95
N GLY A 30 6.46 -3.05 -41.22
CA GLY A 30 6.44 -4.50 -41.42
C GLY A 30 5.13 -5.08 -40.89
N PHE A 31 5.21 -6.28 -40.29
CA PHE A 31 4.13 -7.05 -39.65
C PHE A 31 2.73 -6.90 -40.22
N GLN A 32 2.17 -7.98 -40.81
CA GLN A 32 0.80 -7.97 -41.32
C GLN A 32 -0.21 -8.37 -40.23
N THR A 33 0.22 -9.11 -39.21
CA THR A 33 -0.69 -9.75 -38.24
C THR A 33 -0.45 -9.36 -36.77
N LEU A 34 0.07 -8.15 -36.52
CA LEU A 34 0.44 -7.66 -35.18
C LEU A 34 -0.75 -7.52 -34.22
N LEU A 35 -0.55 -7.88 -32.95
CA LEU A 35 -1.56 -7.67 -31.90
C LEU A 35 -1.31 -6.37 -31.10
N PRO A 36 -2.36 -5.69 -30.62
CA PRO A 36 -2.20 -4.60 -29.65
C PRO A 36 -1.46 -5.09 -28.39
N ASN A 37 -0.58 -4.26 -27.83
CA ASN A 37 0.20 -4.57 -26.63
C ASN A 37 1.15 -5.78 -26.72
N GLU A 38 1.36 -6.33 -27.92
CA GLU A 38 2.27 -7.46 -28.14
C GLU A 38 3.72 -7.07 -27.79
N VAL A 39 4.45 -8.00 -27.17
CA VAL A 39 5.89 -7.89 -26.98
C VAL A 39 6.59 -8.26 -28.28
N VAL A 40 7.63 -7.51 -28.60
CA VAL A 40 8.50 -7.74 -29.75
C VAL A 40 9.95 -7.81 -29.29
N ILE A 41 10.76 -8.52 -30.06
CA ILE A 41 12.17 -8.72 -29.79
C ILE A 41 12.98 -8.14 -30.94
N PHE A 42 13.90 -7.25 -30.61
CA PHE A 42 14.83 -6.68 -31.56
C PHE A 42 15.99 -7.65 -31.81
N ALA A 43 16.62 -7.57 -32.98
CA ALA A 43 17.74 -8.46 -33.34
C ALA A 43 18.93 -8.40 -32.36
N ASN A 44 19.06 -7.31 -31.59
CA ASN A 44 20.06 -7.16 -30.52
C ASN A 44 19.60 -7.74 -29.16
N GLY A 45 18.44 -8.39 -29.10
CA GLY A 45 17.88 -9.01 -27.89
C GLY A 45 17.05 -8.06 -27.01
N VAL A 46 16.96 -6.77 -27.35
CA VAL A 46 16.14 -5.82 -26.59
C VAL A 46 14.66 -6.18 -26.72
N LEU A 47 13.93 -6.11 -25.62
CA LEU A 47 12.47 -6.26 -25.59
C LEU A 47 11.80 -4.90 -25.86
N GLY A 48 10.71 -4.93 -26.60
CA GLY A 48 9.80 -3.80 -26.71
C GLY A 48 8.34 -4.21 -26.67
N GLN A 49 7.47 -3.24 -26.46
CA GLN A 49 6.02 -3.40 -26.47
C GLN A 49 5.40 -2.51 -27.54
N VAL A 50 4.51 -3.07 -28.34
CA VAL A 50 3.71 -2.33 -29.31
C VAL A 50 2.74 -1.41 -28.56
N LEU A 51 2.83 -0.10 -28.81
CA LEU A 51 1.94 0.90 -28.23
C LEU A 51 0.76 1.23 -29.16
N SER A 52 1.04 1.36 -30.45
CA SER A 52 0.08 1.70 -31.49
C SER A 52 0.61 1.28 -32.86
N PHE A 53 -0.28 1.14 -33.83
CA PHE A 53 0.08 0.96 -35.23
C PHE A 53 -0.99 1.59 -36.12
N ASP A 54 -0.55 2.13 -37.25
CA ASP A 54 -1.36 2.77 -38.27
C ASP A 54 -0.86 2.34 -39.67
N GLU A 55 -1.45 2.89 -40.73
CA GLU A 55 -1.03 2.63 -42.11
C GLU A 55 0.41 3.09 -42.40
N HIS A 56 0.98 3.95 -41.55
CA HIS A 56 2.30 4.54 -41.69
C HIS A 56 3.38 3.86 -40.84
N GLY A 57 3.02 2.91 -39.98
CA GLY A 57 3.95 2.09 -39.21
C GLY A 57 3.46 1.71 -37.83
N ILE A 58 4.39 1.20 -37.03
CA ILE A 58 4.17 0.65 -35.69
C ILE A 58 5.02 1.46 -34.71
N ASP A 59 4.41 1.96 -33.65
CA ASP A 59 5.10 2.62 -32.55
C ASP A 59 5.37 1.59 -31.45
N ILE A 60 6.65 1.43 -31.11
CA ILE A 60 7.15 0.42 -30.16
C ILE A 60 7.90 1.14 -29.06
N MET A 61 7.57 0.82 -27.81
CA MET A 61 8.31 1.25 -26.63
C MET A 61 9.37 0.22 -26.28
N ILE A 62 10.63 0.62 -26.10
CA ILE A 62 11.72 -0.29 -25.73
C ILE A 62 12.00 -0.30 -24.23
N PHE A 63 12.32 -1.46 -23.66
CA PHE A 63 12.62 -1.66 -22.23
C PHE A 63 14.13 -1.75 -21.95
N SER A 64 14.92 -0.91 -22.62
CA SER A 64 16.38 -0.84 -22.42
C SER A 64 16.80 0.61 -22.36
N GLU A 65 17.89 0.90 -21.63
CA GLU A 65 18.55 2.21 -21.64
C GLU A 65 19.27 2.45 -22.97
N THR A 66 19.71 1.37 -23.61
CA THR A 66 20.40 1.46 -24.90
C THR A 66 19.40 1.65 -26.03
N SER A 67 19.67 2.66 -26.86
CA SER A 67 18.91 2.88 -28.08
C SER A 67 19.16 1.76 -29.10
N VAL A 68 18.14 1.45 -29.90
CA VAL A 68 18.27 0.60 -31.09
C VAL A 68 18.68 1.44 -32.29
N ALA A 69 19.25 0.81 -33.32
CA ALA A 69 19.65 1.48 -34.56
C ALA A 69 18.55 1.40 -35.64
N VAL A 70 18.48 2.39 -36.52
CA VAL A 70 17.67 2.32 -37.74
C VAL A 70 18.13 1.14 -38.60
N GLY A 71 17.20 0.41 -39.19
CA GLY A 71 17.49 -0.83 -39.93
C GLY A 71 17.51 -2.11 -39.08
N THR A 72 17.43 -1.99 -37.75
CA THR A 72 17.35 -3.16 -36.86
C THR A 72 16.08 -3.97 -37.18
N LYS A 73 16.23 -5.29 -37.31
CA LYS A 73 15.09 -6.19 -37.51
C LYS A 73 14.38 -6.48 -36.19
N ILE A 74 13.07 -6.60 -36.26
CA ILE A 74 12.19 -6.86 -35.12
C ILE A 74 11.39 -8.12 -35.44
N SER A 75 11.30 -9.01 -34.46
CA SER A 75 10.51 -10.24 -34.52
C SER A 75 9.38 -10.19 -33.50
N ARG A 76 8.26 -10.81 -33.87
CA ARG A 76 7.09 -10.97 -33.01
C ARG A 76 7.29 -12.06 -31.98
N THR A 77 6.64 -11.89 -30.82
CA THR A 77 6.55 -12.96 -29.82
C THR A 77 5.18 -13.62 -29.81
N GLY A 78 4.14 -12.95 -30.33
CA GLY A 78 2.75 -13.40 -30.21
C GLY A 78 2.20 -13.35 -28.78
N THR A 79 2.92 -12.71 -27.85
CA THR A 79 2.56 -12.68 -26.43
C THR A 79 2.45 -11.25 -25.92
N GLU A 80 1.57 -11.03 -24.95
CA GLU A 80 1.46 -9.74 -24.25
C GLU A 80 2.52 -9.62 -23.14
N LEU A 81 2.80 -8.38 -22.73
CA LEU A 81 3.77 -8.13 -21.67
C LEU A 81 3.34 -8.81 -20.37
N SER A 82 4.21 -9.69 -19.89
CA SER A 82 3.91 -10.62 -18.80
C SER A 82 5.04 -10.71 -17.80
N PHE A 83 4.68 -10.96 -16.55
CA PHE A 83 5.64 -11.23 -15.47
C PHE A 83 5.83 -12.76 -15.33
N PRO A 84 7.08 -13.27 -15.24
CA PRO A 84 7.36 -14.68 -15.01
C PRO A 84 7.06 -15.07 -13.55
N VAL A 85 5.81 -15.40 -13.25
CA VAL A 85 5.37 -15.73 -11.88
C VAL A 85 6.00 -17.01 -11.32
N SER A 86 6.44 -17.93 -12.18
CA SER A 86 7.26 -19.10 -11.80
C SER A 86 8.58 -18.76 -11.09
N LYS A 87 9.15 -17.57 -11.36
CA LYS A 87 10.40 -17.12 -10.74
C LYS A 87 10.18 -16.51 -9.35
N LEU A 88 8.93 -16.29 -8.95
CA LEU A 88 8.61 -15.62 -7.70
C LEU A 88 9.21 -16.40 -6.52
N LYS A 89 9.99 -15.66 -5.74
CA LYS A 89 10.61 -16.16 -4.52
C LYS A 89 10.48 -15.08 -3.45
N MET A 90 9.93 -15.46 -2.30
CA MET A 90 9.88 -14.58 -1.14
C MET A 90 11.27 -14.09 -0.75
N GLY A 91 11.35 -12.86 -0.28
CA GLY A 91 12.57 -12.18 0.14
C GLY A 91 13.43 -11.66 -1.01
N THR A 92 12.90 -11.67 -2.23
CA THR A 92 13.61 -11.26 -3.44
C THR A 92 13.05 -9.95 -4.00
N ILE A 93 13.95 -9.15 -4.58
CA ILE A 93 13.60 -7.95 -5.32
C ILE A 93 13.67 -8.26 -6.82
N PHE A 94 12.57 -8.00 -7.54
CA PHE A 94 12.48 -8.17 -8.97
C PHE A 94 12.29 -6.83 -9.68
N SER A 95 12.84 -6.72 -10.89
CA SER A 95 12.45 -5.69 -11.85
C SER A 95 11.02 -5.96 -12.34
N PRO A 96 10.34 -4.97 -12.94
CA PRO A 96 9.01 -5.14 -13.52
C PRO A 96 8.95 -6.20 -14.64
N LEU A 97 10.09 -6.54 -15.25
CA LEU A 97 10.23 -7.57 -16.29
C LEU A 97 10.51 -8.97 -15.70
N GLY A 98 10.61 -9.09 -14.38
CA GLY A 98 10.82 -10.35 -13.68
C GLY A 98 12.28 -10.79 -13.51
N GLU A 99 13.23 -9.88 -13.74
CA GLU A 99 14.64 -10.12 -13.47
C GLU A 99 14.94 -9.86 -11.99
N SER A 100 15.71 -10.71 -11.33
CA SER A 100 16.10 -10.45 -9.95
C SER A 100 17.21 -9.39 -9.88
N ILE A 101 17.03 -8.37 -9.05
CA ILE A 101 17.99 -7.24 -8.94
C ILE A 101 19.24 -7.64 -8.14
N PHE A 102 19.10 -8.51 -7.13
CA PHE A 102 20.18 -8.91 -6.21
C PHE A 102 20.53 -10.40 -6.25
N GLY A 103 20.28 -11.09 -7.36
CA GLY A 103 20.61 -12.50 -7.51
C GLY A 103 20.64 -12.98 -8.96
N THR A 104 21.35 -14.07 -9.21
CA THR A 104 21.30 -14.79 -10.48
C THR A 104 20.02 -15.62 -10.53
N ALA A 105 18.97 -15.10 -11.17
CA ALA A 105 17.82 -15.91 -11.54
C ALA A 105 18.21 -16.80 -12.74
N ASN A 106 18.37 -18.10 -12.52
CA ASN A 106 18.54 -19.04 -13.63
C ASN A 106 17.20 -19.20 -14.36
N ALA A 107 17.23 -19.19 -15.69
CA ALA A 107 16.06 -19.52 -16.50
C ALA A 107 15.55 -20.92 -16.13
N GLN A 108 14.26 -21.03 -15.81
CA GLN A 108 13.64 -22.33 -15.52
C GLN A 108 13.10 -22.92 -16.81
N LYS A 109 13.15 -24.25 -16.98
CA LYS A 109 12.73 -24.91 -18.22
C LYS A 109 11.23 -24.77 -18.55
N ASN A 110 10.39 -24.35 -17.60
CA ASN A 110 8.94 -24.19 -17.76
C ASN A 110 8.46 -22.91 -17.03
N GLU A 111 8.78 -21.74 -17.58
CA GLU A 111 8.35 -20.48 -16.99
C GLU A 111 6.85 -20.28 -17.18
N THR A 112 6.11 -20.14 -16.08
CA THR A 112 4.72 -19.66 -16.11
C THR A 112 4.71 -18.13 -16.06
N PHE A 113 3.88 -17.54 -16.91
CA PHE A 113 3.76 -16.10 -17.08
C PHE A 113 2.36 -15.62 -16.75
N ARG A 114 2.27 -14.38 -16.28
CA ARG A 114 1.00 -13.69 -16.07
C ARG A 114 1.06 -12.30 -16.70
N THR A 115 0.14 -12.01 -17.60
CA THR A 115 0.02 -10.68 -18.22
C THR A 115 -0.09 -9.59 -17.15
N ILE A 116 0.61 -8.47 -17.36
CA ILE A 116 0.58 -7.33 -16.42
C ILE A 116 -0.62 -6.41 -16.64
N PHE A 117 -1.07 -6.30 -17.89
CA PHE A 117 -2.27 -5.57 -18.29
C PHE A 117 -3.47 -6.51 -18.28
N ARG A 118 -4.26 -6.46 -17.20
CA ARG A 118 -5.46 -7.30 -17.05
C ARG A 118 -6.69 -6.45 -16.78
N THR A 119 -7.82 -6.94 -17.25
CA THR A 119 -9.11 -6.39 -16.87
C THR A 119 -9.39 -6.67 -15.39
N PRO A 120 -10.00 -5.71 -14.66
CA PRO A 120 -10.39 -5.92 -13.28
C PRO A 120 -11.37 -7.10 -13.13
N PRO A 121 -11.33 -7.84 -12.02
CA PRO A 121 -12.29 -8.91 -11.75
C PRO A 121 -13.73 -8.40 -11.71
N ALA A 122 -14.65 -9.19 -12.28
CA ALA A 122 -16.07 -8.88 -12.34
C ALA A 122 -16.70 -8.78 -10.95
N ILE A 123 -17.78 -7.99 -10.82
CA ILE A 123 -18.49 -7.78 -9.55
C ILE A 123 -18.97 -9.10 -8.93
N SER A 124 -19.40 -10.06 -9.75
CA SER A 124 -19.87 -11.38 -9.30
C SER A 124 -18.81 -12.21 -8.57
N THR A 125 -17.52 -11.91 -8.76
CA THR A 125 -16.41 -12.62 -8.10
C THR A 125 -16.07 -12.06 -6.73
N ARG A 126 -16.72 -10.96 -6.33
CA ARG A 126 -16.39 -10.19 -5.12
C ARG A 126 -17.30 -10.54 -3.96
N THR A 127 -16.77 -10.43 -2.75
CA THR A 127 -17.55 -10.43 -1.52
C THR A 127 -17.33 -9.14 -0.72
N ARG A 128 -18.13 -8.95 0.34
CA ARG A 128 -18.05 -7.78 1.20
C ARG A 128 -16.78 -7.81 2.04
N ILE A 129 -16.24 -6.63 2.30
CA ILE A 129 -15.13 -6.43 3.23
C ILE A 129 -15.68 -6.45 4.65
N THR A 130 -15.38 -7.51 5.41
CA THR A 130 -15.89 -7.71 6.78
C THR A 130 -14.79 -7.71 7.83
N GLU A 131 -13.55 -8.02 7.45
CA GLU A 131 -12.41 -8.09 8.37
C GLU A 131 -11.60 -6.81 8.36
N GLN A 132 -11.12 -6.38 9.53
CA GLN A 132 -10.23 -5.24 9.66
C GLN A 132 -8.78 -5.65 9.34
N LEU A 133 -8.09 -4.84 8.55
CA LEU A 133 -6.65 -4.91 8.38
C LEU A 133 -5.96 -4.24 9.58
N GLU A 134 -5.33 -5.03 10.44
CA GLU A 134 -4.54 -4.50 11.55
C GLU A 134 -3.27 -3.80 11.05
N THR A 135 -3.22 -2.48 11.18
CA THR A 135 -2.07 -1.67 10.75
C THR A 135 -0.93 -1.71 11.76
N GLY A 136 -1.24 -1.96 13.03
CA GLY A 136 -0.28 -1.89 14.14
C GLY A 136 -0.21 -0.50 14.78
N TYR A 137 -0.89 0.50 14.21
CA TYR A 137 -0.95 1.84 14.77
C TYR A 137 -2.31 2.07 15.44
N SER A 138 -2.29 2.47 16.71
CA SER A 138 -3.52 2.74 17.49
C SER A 138 -4.42 3.78 16.82
N LEU A 139 -3.83 4.85 16.26
CA LEU A 139 -4.56 5.92 15.60
C LEU A 139 -5.43 5.39 14.45
N THR A 140 -4.83 4.64 13.53
CA THR A 140 -5.55 4.11 12.37
C THR A 140 -6.46 2.96 12.76
N ASP A 141 -6.01 2.01 13.56
CA ASP A 141 -6.85 0.84 13.88
C ASP A 141 -8.09 1.19 14.71
N ILE A 142 -8.10 2.33 15.42
CA ILE A 142 -9.24 2.81 16.20
C ILE A 142 -10.04 3.86 15.44
N LEU A 143 -9.41 4.96 14.99
CA LEU A 143 -10.12 6.12 14.45
C LEU A 143 -10.38 6.03 12.94
N LEU A 144 -9.45 5.44 12.19
CA LEU A 144 -9.45 5.38 10.73
C LEU A 144 -9.21 3.93 10.25
N PRO A 145 -10.08 2.98 10.65
CA PRO A 145 -9.86 1.56 10.36
C PRO A 145 -9.76 1.32 8.85
N ILE A 146 -8.94 0.34 8.48
CA ILE A 146 -8.79 -0.15 7.11
C ILE A 146 -9.34 -1.57 7.07
N GLY A 147 -10.08 -1.94 6.03
CA GLY A 147 -10.58 -3.30 5.84
C GLY A 147 -9.66 -4.16 4.97
N CYS A 148 -9.66 -5.47 5.19
CA CYS A 148 -9.01 -6.45 4.31
C CYS A 148 -9.70 -6.44 2.94
N GLY A 149 -8.95 -6.10 1.88
CA GLY A 149 -9.48 -5.92 0.52
C GLY A 149 -9.81 -4.47 0.16
N GLN A 150 -9.66 -3.53 1.10
CA GLN A 150 -9.87 -2.09 0.86
C GLN A 150 -8.72 -1.49 0.05
N ARG A 151 -9.02 -0.43 -0.70
CA ARG A 151 -8.02 0.45 -1.34
C ARG A 151 -7.95 1.74 -0.53
N GLU A 152 -6.92 1.89 0.28
CA GLU A 152 -6.75 3.05 1.17
C GLU A 152 -5.55 3.89 0.75
N LEU A 153 -5.78 5.12 0.29
CA LEU A 153 -4.74 6.01 -0.23
C LEU A 153 -3.89 6.62 0.91
N LEU A 154 -2.57 6.55 0.79
CA LEU A 154 -1.64 7.27 1.66
C LEU A 154 -1.20 8.56 0.96
N VAL A 155 -1.72 9.71 1.39
CA VAL A 155 -1.51 11.01 0.72
C VAL A 155 -0.82 12.00 1.66
N GLY A 156 0.02 12.87 1.12
CA GLY A 156 0.67 13.94 1.89
C GLY A 156 2.00 14.35 1.30
N ASP A 157 2.68 15.33 1.92
CA ASP A 157 3.89 15.89 1.36
C ASP A 157 5.12 14.97 1.50
N ARG A 158 6.22 15.32 0.82
CA ARG A 158 7.50 14.63 0.99
C ARG A 158 7.90 14.63 2.46
N LYS A 159 8.47 13.51 2.92
CA LYS A 159 8.98 13.33 4.29
C LYS A 159 7.93 13.47 5.40
N ALA A 160 6.64 13.29 5.10
CA ALA A 160 5.57 13.26 6.10
C ALA A 160 5.36 11.87 6.78
N GLY A 161 6.26 10.89 6.56
CA GLY A 161 6.18 9.57 7.20
C GLY A 161 5.36 8.50 6.48
N LYS A 162 4.88 8.74 5.25
CA LYS A 162 4.08 7.76 4.47
C LYS A 162 4.76 6.40 4.30
N SER A 163 6.01 6.37 3.82
CA SER A 163 6.75 5.11 3.63
C SER A 163 7.13 4.45 4.97
N ASP A 164 7.30 5.23 6.05
CA ASP A 164 7.50 4.66 7.40
C ASP A 164 6.24 3.95 7.88
N PHE A 165 5.08 4.58 7.71
CA PHE A 165 3.79 3.97 7.98
C PHE A 165 3.58 2.71 7.14
N ALA A 166 3.78 2.77 5.82
CA ALA A 166 3.61 1.63 4.91
C ALA A 166 4.53 0.44 5.30
N ARG A 167 5.79 0.69 5.66
CA ARG A 167 6.70 -0.33 6.18
C ARG A 167 6.23 -0.91 7.52
N GLY A 168 5.68 -0.07 8.40
CA GLY A 168 5.09 -0.52 9.67
C GLY A 168 3.87 -1.43 9.45
N VAL A 169 2.97 -1.07 8.54
CA VAL A 169 1.82 -1.92 8.17
C VAL A 169 2.30 -3.24 7.55
N ALA A 170 3.28 -3.19 6.65
CA ALA A 170 3.89 -4.39 6.08
C ALA A 170 4.49 -5.31 7.17
N LEU A 171 5.17 -4.73 8.17
CA LEU A 171 5.71 -5.49 9.31
C LEU A 171 4.61 -6.18 10.11
N THR A 172 3.55 -5.44 10.47
CA THR A 172 2.40 -5.99 11.21
C THR A 172 1.74 -7.11 10.42
N GLN A 173 1.44 -6.88 9.15
CA GLN A 173 0.75 -7.84 8.29
C GLN A 173 1.58 -9.10 8.03
N ALA A 174 2.89 -8.96 7.81
CA ALA A 174 3.80 -10.08 7.69
C ALA A 174 3.80 -10.97 8.94
N ARG A 175 3.80 -10.37 10.14
CA ARG A 175 3.74 -11.12 11.42
C ARG A 175 2.39 -11.82 11.64
N LEU A 176 1.32 -11.30 11.05
CA LEU A 176 0.00 -11.93 11.05
C LEU A 176 -0.17 -13.00 9.96
N GLY A 177 0.85 -13.23 9.12
CA GLY A 177 0.84 -14.24 8.06
C GLY A 177 0.28 -13.75 6.71
N THR A 178 0.00 -12.46 6.57
CA THR A 178 -0.35 -11.85 5.28
C THR A 178 0.90 -11.71 4.41
N THR A 179 0.81 -12.13 3.15
CA THR A 179 1.90 -11.93 2.19
C THR A 179 1.93 -10.47 1.74
N VAL A 180 3.10 -9.85 1.65
CA VAL A 180 3.21 -8.44 1.24
C VAL A 180 3.93 -8.35 -0.10
N VAL A 181 3.32 -7.61 -1.03
CA VAL A 181 3.96 -7.17 -2.27
C VAL A 181 4.24 -5.68 -2.17
N TYR A 182 5.51 -5.28 -2.26
CA TYR A 182 5.92 -3.88 -2.18
C TYR A 182 6.42 -3.40 -3.56
N GLY A 183 5.58 -2.64 -4.26
CA GLY A 183 5.90 -1.97 -5.52
C GLY A 183 6.61 -0.64 -5.29
N MET A 184 7.91 -0.57 -5.55
CA MET A 184 8.72 0.64 -5.45
C MET A 184 8.94 1.24 -6.84
N ILE A 185 8.27 2.34 -7.15
CA ILE A 185 8.19 2.89 -8.51
C ILE A 185 9.16 4.06 -8.64
N GLY A 186 10.14 3.95 -9.53
CA GLY A 186 11.10 5.03 -9.83
C GLY A 186 11.80 5.57 -8.57
N LYS A 187 12.22 4.68 -7.65
CA LYS A 187 12.82 5.09 -6.37
C LYS A 187 14.34 5.16 -6.46
N LYS A 188 14.97 5.88 -5.52
CA LYS A 188 16.44 5.83 -5.41
C LYS A 188 16.85 4.44 -4.94
N VAL A 189 17.99 3.94 -5.45
CA VAL A 189 18.58 2.67 -5.02
C VAL A 189 18.76 2.62 -3.49
N SER A 190 19.15 3.74 -2.88
CA SER A 190 19.27 3.87 -1.42
C SER A 190 17.96 3.63 -0.68
N ASP A 191 16.84 4.08 -1.24
CA ASP A 191 15.52 3.93 -0.62
C ASP A 191 15.02 2.49 -0.74
N ILE A 192 15.26 1.85 -1.88
CA ILE A 192 14.98 0.42 -2.10
C ILE A 192 15.78 -0.42 -1.10
N LYS A 193 17.10 -0.18 -1.01
CA LYS A 193 17.97 -0.87 -0.07
C LYS A 193 17.54 -0.66 1.38
N ARG A 194 17.20 0.57 1.77
CA ARG A 194 16.72 0.88 3.13
C ARG A 194 15.45 0.11 3.48
N THR A 195 14.51 -0.01 2.55
CA THR A 195 13.27 -0.78 2.75
C THR A 195 13.57 -2.27 2.85
N TYR A 196 14.44 -2.81 1.99
CA TYR A 196 14.87 -4.21 2.08
C TYR A 196 15.58 -4.52 3.40
N ASP A 197 16.53 -3.69 3.81
CA ASP A 197 17.27 -3.83 5.07
C ASP A 197 16.35 -3.75 6.29
N PHE A 198 15.30 -2.91 6.22
CA PHE A 198 14.26 -2.87 7.25
C PHE A 198 13.53 -4.22 7.37
N PHE A 199 13.10 -4.82 6.26
CA PHE A 199 12.44 -6.14 6.29
C PHE A 199 13.39 -7.26 6.74
N LYS A 200 14.65 -7.19 6.31
CA LYS A 200 15.71 -8.13 6.73
C LYS A 200 15.99 -8.04 8.23
N LYS A 201 16.16 -6.83 8.77
CA LYS A 201 16.39 -6.59 10.20
C LYS A 201 15.23 -7.13 11.06
N ASN A 202 14.01 -6.97 10.57
CA ASN A 202 12.80 -7.43 11.25
C ASN A 202 12.46 -8.91 10.99
N LYS A 203 13.27 -9.64 10.23
CA LYS A 203 13.12 -11.09 9.95
C LYS A 203 11.78 -11.48 9.33
N ILE A 204 11.30 -10.70 8.37
CA ILE A 204 10.03 -10.96 7.67
C ILE A 204 10.19 -11.23 6.16
N LEU A 205 11.43 -11.36 5.66
CA LEU A 205 11.67 -11.50 4.21
C LEU A 205 10.94 -12.69 3.58
N ASP A 206 10.65 -13.74 4.34
CA ASP A 206 9.92 -14.94 3.91
C ASP A 206 8.46 -14.69 3.54
N THR A 207 7.90 -13.52 3.85
CA THR A 207 6.53 -13.13 3.47
C THR A 207 6.47 -11.92 2.52
N ILE A 208 7.63 -11.37 2.13
CA ILE A 208 7.72 -10.16 1.31
C ILE A 208 8.20 -10.48 -0.11
N VAL A 209 7.56 -9.90 -1.12
CA VAL A 209 8.13 -9.75 -2.47
C VAL A 209 8.21 -8.26 -2.81
N MET A 210 9.35 -7.83 -3.35
CA MET A 210 9.51 -6.44 -3.80
C MET A 210 9.58 -6.39 -5.31
N ILE A 211 8.76 -5.55 -5.93
CA ILE A 211 8.87 -5.21 -7.35
C ILE A 211 9.36 -3.78 -7.42
N ALA A 212 10.55 -3.55 -7.97
CA ALA A 212 11.20 -2.24 -7.88
C ALA A 212 11.71 -1.78 -9.24
N SER A 213 11.51 -0.50 -9.52
CA SER A 213 12.25 0.25 -10.53
C SER A 213 12.96 1.44 -9.91
N THR A 214 14.11 1.80 -10.46
CA THR A 214 14.93 2.91 -10.02
C THR A 214 14.65 4.17 -10.84
N THR A 215 15.09 5.34 -10.37
CA THR A 215 15.05 6.58 -11.17
C THR A 215 15.96 6.56 -12.39
N GLN A 216 16.89 5.59 -12.49
CA GLN A 216 17.81 5.44 -13.62
C GLN A 216 17.27 4.47 -14.67
N ASP A 217 16.31 3.62 -14.30
CA ASP A 217 15.73 2.66 -15.21
C ASP A 217 15.00 3.39 -16.36
N PRO A 218 14.85 2.73 -17.52
CA PRO A 218 14.09 3.29 -18.63
C PRO A 218 12.67 3.69 -18.19
N VAL A 219 12.18 4.82 -18.72
CA VAL A 219 10.81 5.33 -18.47
C VAL A 219 9.76 4.26 -18.75
N SER A 220 9.99 3.43 -19.78
CA SER A 220 9.18 2.28 -20.13
C SER A 220 9.07 1.26 -18.99
N THR A 221 10.20 0.89 -18.38
CA THR A 221 10.26 -0.03 -17.23
C THR A 221 9.58 0.56 -15.99
N ILE A 222 9.83 1.84 -15.70
CA ILE A 222 9.20 2.53 -14.56
C ILE A 222 7.68 2.55 -14.74
N SER A 223 7.20 2.86 -15.96
CA SER A 223 5.76 2.95 -16.24
C SER A 223 5.02 1.64 -16.00
N VAL A 224 5.63 0.48 -16.25
CA VAL A 224 4.97 -0.84 -16.06
C VAL A 224 5.11 -1.42 -14.64
N THR A 225 5.88 -0.78 -13.77
CA THR A 225 6.15 -1.26 -12.40
C THR A 225 4.89 -1.53 -11.56
N PRO A 226 3.88 -0.62 -11.51
CA PRO A 226 2.69 -0.85 -10.70
C PRO A 226 1.87 -2.04 -11.22
N MET A 227 1.78 -2.22 -12.55
CA MET A 227 1.05 -3.30 -13.19
C MET A 227 1.71 -4.65 -12.92
N ALA A 228 3.04 -4.71 -12.96
CA ALA A 228 3.79 -5.91 -12.58
C ALA A 228 3.56 -6.27 -11.11
N ALA A 229 3.66 -5.29 -10.20
CA ALA A 229 3.40 -5.50 -8.77
C ALA A 229 1.98 -6.02 -8.51
N MET A 230 0.97 -5.45 -9.18
CA MET A 230 -0.41 -5.91 -9.09
C MET A 230 -0.57 -7.35 -9.60
N SER A 231 -0.01 -7.69 -10.76
CA SER A 231 -0.10 -9.07 -11.28
C SER A 231 0.59 -10.11 -10.39
N VAL A 232 1.69 -9.75 -9.74
CA VAL A 232 2.34 -10.59 -8.73
C VAL A 232 1.42 -10.77 -7.51
N ALA A 233 0.82 -9.70 -7.01
CA ALA A 233 -0.12 -9.76 -5.89
C ALA A 233 -1.33 -10.65 -6.20
N GLU A 234 -1.94 -10.51 -7.38
CA GLU A 234 -3.06 -11.37 -7.79
C GLU A 234 -2.66 -12.83 -8.01
N HIS A 235 -1.41 -13.11 -8.37
CA HIS A 235 -0.92 -14.49 -8.45
C HIS A 235 -0.90 -15.14 -7.07
N LEU A 236 -0.42 -14.42 -6.06
CA LEU A 236 -0.40 -14.87 -4.68
C LEU A 236 -1.80 -15.04 -4.09
N VAL A 237 -2.75 -14.16 -4.44
CA VAL A 237 -4.18 -14.31 -4.13
C VAL A 237 -4.74 -15.59 -4.76
N GLY A 238 -4.43 -15.83 -6.04
CA GLY A 238 -4.83 -17.05 -6.74
C GLY A 238 -4.28 -18.34 -6.11
N GLN A 239 -3.20 -18.25 -5.34
CA GLN A 239 -2.61 -19.36 -4.60
C GLN A 239 -3.20 -19.58 -3.20
N GLY A 240 -4.17 -18.77 -2.75
CA GLY A 240 -4.77 -18.92 -1.43
C GLY A 240 -4.31 -17.89 -0.38
N ASN A 241 -3.44 -16.94 -0.73
CA ASN A 241 -2.85 -16.03 0.25
C ASN A 241 -3.65 -14.73 0.35
N ASN A 242 -3.90 -14.26 1.56
CA ASN A 242 -4.23 -12.84 1.77
C ASN A 242 -3.00 -12.00 1.45
N VAL A 243 -3.19 -10.92 0.68
CA VAL A 243 -2.10 -10.09 0.18
C VAL A 243 -2.32 -8.62 0.55
N LEU A 244 -1.26 -8.00 1.06
CA LEU A 244 -1.11 -6.55 1.14
C LEU A 244 -0.23 -6.07 -0.01
N LEU A 245 -0.77 -5.26 -0.91
CA LEU A 245 -0.02 -4.58 -1.97
C LEU A 245 0.22 -3.12 -1.59
N ILE A 246 1.47 -2.67 -1.60
CA ILE A 246 1.86 -1.27 -1.41
C ILE A 246 2.43 -0.75 -2.73
N LEU A 247 1.94 0.41 -3.21
CA LEU A 247 2.43 1.06 -4.43
C LEU A 247 3.05 2.42 -4.09
N ASP A 248 4.38 2.47 -3.98
CA ASP A 248 5.16 3.63 -3.52
C ASP A 248 6.05 4.14 -4.66
N ASP A 249 5.69 5.17 -5.43
CA ASP A 249 4.44 5.93 -5.35
C ASP A 249 3.80 6.18 -6.74
N LEU A 250 2.48 6.37 -6.76
CA LEU A 250 1.71 6.57 -8.00
C LEU A 250 1.85 7.97 -8.58
N THR A 251 2.34 8.94 -7.81
CA THR A 251 2.72 10.27 -8.33
C THR A 251 3.90 10.13 -9.29
N THR A 252 4.93 9.41 -8.88
CA THR A 252 6.12 9.13 -9.70
C THR A 252 5.73 8.34 -10.95
N HIS A 253 4.86 7.33 -10.79
CA HIS A 253 4.29 6.62 -11.94
C HIS A 253 3.62 7.58 -12.94
N ALA A 254 2.75 8.48 -12.47
CA ALA A 254 2.06 9.43 -13.34
C ALA A 254 3.04 10.38 -14.04
N GLU A 255 4.06 10.87 -13.33
CA GLU A 255 5.10 11.76 -13.88
C GLU A 255 5.85 11.08 -15.06
N PHE A 256 6.26 9.82 -14.89
CA PHE A 256 6.93 9.06 -15.95
C PHE A 256 5.99 8.63 -17.07
N TYR A 257 4.73 8.28 -16.77
CA TYR A 257 3.75 7.97 -17.81
C TYR A 257 3.43 9.20 -18.67
N ARG A 258 3.41 10.39 -18.05
CA ARG A 258 3.29 11.66 -18.78
C ARG A 258 4.47 11.89 -19.72
N GLU A 259 5.70 11.70 -19.24
CA GLU A 259 6.90 11.80 -20.08
C GLU A 259 6.82 10.86 -21.28
N LEU A 260 6.49 9.59 -21.05
CA LEU A 260 6.31 8.61 -22.12
C LEU A 260 5.26 9.07 -23.15
N SER A 261 4.13 9.57 -22.67
CA SER A 261 3.03 10.01 -23.54
C SER A 261 3.38 11.22 -24.39
N LEU A 262 4.12 12.18 -23.82
CA LEU A 262 4.63 13.36 -24.53
C LEU A 262 5.68 12.98 -25.59
N LEU A 263 6.58 12.04 -25.28
CA LEU A 263 7.53 11.49 -26.25
C LEU A 263 6.81 10.79 -27.41
N ALA A 264 5.68 10.13 -27.10
CA ALA A 264 4.79 9.51 -28.08
C ALA A 264 3.94 10.52 -28.86
N LYS A 265 4.12 11.82 -28.62
CA LYS A 265 3.37 12.92 -29.26
C LYS A 265 1.86 12.77 -29.10
N ARG A 266 1.40 12.13 -28.03
CA ARG A 266 -0.02 12.10 -27.67
C ARG A 266 -0.44 13.47 -27.17
N PHE A 267 -1.70 13.83 -27.40
CA PHE A 267 -2.22 15.12 -26.96
C PHE A 267 -2.19 15.24 -25.42
N PRO A 268 -1.56 16.28 -24.87
CA PRO A 268 -1.57 16.53 -23.44
C PRO A 268 -2.95 17.06 -23.00
N GLY A 269 -3.40 16.60 -21.83
CA GLY A 269 -4.57 17.10 -21.12
C GLY A 269 -4.21 18.07 -20.00
N ARG A 270 -4.98 18.02 -18.91
CA ARG A 270 -4.77 18.85 -17.70
C ARG A 270 -3.39 18.56 -17.08
N ASP A 271 -2.67 19.63 -16.72
CA ASP A 271 -1.31 19.59 -16.18
C ASP A 271 -0.32 18.76 -17.04
N SER A 272 -0.60 18.73 -18.36
CA SER A 272 0.11 17.98 -19.40
C SER A 272 0.04 16.46 -19.28
N TYR A 273 -0.74 15.90 -18.35
CA TYR A 273 -0.96 14.45 -18.27
C TYR A 273 -1.82 13.95 -19.44
N PRO A 274 -1.65 12.69 -19.87
CA PRO A 274 -2.49 12.15 -20.94
C PRO A 274 -3.93 11.93 -20.48
N GLY A 275 -4.88 11.97 -21.41
CA GLY A 275 -6.31 11.88 -21.11
C GLY A 275 -6.75 10.56 -20.45
N ASP A 276 -5.93 9.51 -20.55
CA ASP A 276 -6.19 8.17 -20.02
C ASP A 276 -5.55 7.91 -18.64
N ILE A 277 -4.84 8.88 -18.03
CA ILE A 277 -4.16 8.65 -16.74
C ILE A 277 -5.13 8.20 -15.64
N PHE A 278 -6.34 8.76 -15.62
CA PHE A 278 -7.40 8.34 -14.69
C PHE A 278 -7.78 6.88 -14.93
N TYR A 279 -8.02 6.50 -16.18
CA TYR A 279 -8.40 5.14 -16.55
C TYR A 279 -7.30 4.14 -16.15
N LEU A 280 -6.04 4.46 -16.39
CA LEU A 280 -4.91 3.61 -16.04
C LEU A 280 -4.85 3.30 -14.54
N HIS A 281 -4.96 4.33 -13.68
CA HIS A 281 -4.95 4.13 -12.23
C HIS A 281 -6.23 3.47 -11.73
N ALA A 282 -7.40 3.80 -12.32
CA ALA A 282 -8.68 3.18 -11.97
C ALA A 282 -8.67 1.69 -12.29
N GLN A 283 -8.27 1.31 -13.51
CA GLN A 283 -8.16 -0.08 -13.92
C GLN A 283 -7.15 -0.85 -13.07
N LEU A 284 -6.03 -0.22 -12.70
CA LEU A 284 -5.06 -0.81 -11.79
C LEU A 284 -5.68 -1.09 -10.43
N LEU A 285 -6.19 -0.07 -9.75
CA LEU A 285 -6.65 -0.19 -8.36
C LEU A 285 -7.95 -0.98 -8.22
N GLU A 286 -8.80 -1.00 -9.25
CA GLU A 286 -9.99 -1.85 -9.28
C GLU A 286 -9.65 -3.35 -9.23
N ARG A 287 -8.41 -3.76 -9.47
CA ARG A 287 -8.00 -5.17 -9.33
C ARG A 287 -7.90 -5.64 -7.88
N ALA A 288 -7.88 -4.73 -6.91
CA ALA A 288 -7.91 -5.05 -5.47
C ALA A 288 -9.36 -5.29 -4.97
N GLY A 289 -9.50 -6.11 -3.93
CA GLY A 289 -10.80 -6.52 -3.40
C GLY A 289 -10.74 -7.81 -2.59
N VAL A 290 -11.91 -8.35 -2.24
CA VAL A 290 -12.04 -9.68 -1.61
C VAL A 290 -12.69 -10.63 -2.62
N PHE A 291 -12.05 -11.77 -2.88
CA PHE A 291 -12.45 -12.71 -3.92
C PHE A 291 -12.84 -14.07 -3.34
N LEU A 292 -13.88 -14.68 -3.92
CA LEU A 292 -14.26 -16.05 -3.60
C LEU A 292 -13.37 -17.02 -4.40
N GLN A 293 -12.79 -18.03 -3.73
CA GLN A 293 -12.07 -19.12 -4.42
C GLN A 293 -12.98 -20.29 -4.80
N ASP A 294 -14.04 -20.52 -4.02
CA ASP A 294 -15.02 -21.57 -4.25
C ASP A 294 -16.43 -20.96 -4.38
N ASP A 295 -17.30 -21.56 -5.21
CA ASP A 295 -18.73 -21.21 -5.34
C ASP A 295 -19.57 -21.54 -4.08
N LYS A 296 -18.92 -21.89 -2.97
CA LYS A 296 -19.59 -22.16 -1.70
C LYS A 296 -19.95 -20.84 -1.03
N LYS A 297 -21.23 -20.70 -0.68
CA LYS A 297 -21.81 -19.50 -0.04
C LYS A 297 -21.12 -19.07 1.28
N ASP A 298 -20.37 -19.98 1.91
CA ASP A 298 -19.69 -19.75 3.20
C ASP A 298 -18.15 -19.75 3.10
N ALA A 299 -17.57 -19.77 1.90
CA ALA A 299 -16.11 -19.71 1.75
C ALA A 299 -15.57 -18.34 2.19
N LYS A 300 -14.59 -18.34 3.10
CA LYS A 300 -13.88 -17.13 3.51
C LYS A 300 -13.13 -16.57 2.30
N GLY A 301 -13.53 -15.39 1.84
CA GLY A 301 -12.89 -14.75 0.69
C GLY A 301 -11.44 -14.37 0.96
N ILE A 302 -10.64 -14.31 -0.09
CA ILE A 302 -9.23 -13.93 -0.03
C ILE A 302 -9.08 -12.46 -0.37
N ALA A 303 -8.41 -11.72 0.51
CA ALA A 303 -8.26 -10.29 0.39
C ALA A 303 -6.98 -9.91 -0.36
N LEU A 304 -7.13 -9.02 -1.33
CA LEU A 304 -6.06 -8.19 -1.89
C LEU A 304 -6.27 -6.75 -1.42
N THR A 305 -5.61 -6.36 -0.34
CA THR A 305 -5.66 -5.00 0.20
C THR A 305 -4.61 -4.15 -0.51
N CYS A 306 -4.94 -2.93 -0.93
CA CYS A 306 -4.02 -2.07 -1.66
C CYS A 306 -3.82 -0.72 -0.96
N LEU A 307 -2.57 -0.35 -0.71
CA LEU A 307 -2.16 0.94 -0.17
C LEU A 307 -1.36 1.73 -1.23
N PRO A 308 -2.06 2.46 -2.13
CA PRO A 308 -1.37 3.38 -3.04
C PRO A 308 -0.81 4.57 -2.26
N VAL A 309 0.40 4.99 -2.59
CA VAL A 309 1.04 6.18 -2.03
C VAL A 309 1.01 7.31 -3.05
N VAL A 310 0.67 8.52 -2.60
CA VAL A 310 0.69 9.75 -3.38
C VAL A 310 1.43 10.84 -2.62
N ARG A 311 2.19 11.62 -3.38
CA ARG A 311 2.88 12.80 -2.90
C ARG A 311 2.13 14.06 -3.33
N THR A 312 1.78 14.89 -2.36
CA THR A 312 1.31 16.25 -2.59
C THR A 312 2.45 17.25 -2.55
N VAL A 313 2.14 18.48 -2.94
CA VAL A 313 2.98 19.66 -2.73
C VAL A 313 2.19 20.63 -1.86
N ASN A 314 2.77 21.08 -0.76
CA ASN A 314 2.12 21.99 0.20
C ASN A 314 0.75 21.51 0.70
N SER A 315 0.58 20.19 0.82
CA SER A 315 -0.65 19.54 1.27
C SER A 315 -1.87 19.87 0.40
N ASP A 316 -1.64 20.19 -0.89
CA ASP A 316 -2.70 20.43 -1.86
C ASP A 316 -3.34 19.12 -2.32
N LEU A 317 -4.57 18.87 -1.86
CA LEU A 317 -5.39 17.72 -2.26
C LEU A 317 -6.14 17.92 -3.57
N THR A 318 -6.11 19.13 -4.13
CA THR A 318 -6.80 19.49 -5.37
C THR A 318 -5.96 19.26 -6.63
N ASP A 319 -4.68 18.90 -6.44
CA ASP A 319 -3.79 18.43 -7.50
C ASP A 319 -4.46 17.34 -8.35
N PHE A 320 -4.23 17.38 -9.67
CA PHE A 320 -4.98 16.56 -10.61
C PHE A 320 -4.81 15.05 -10.37
N ILE A 321 -3.59 14.57 -10.11
CA ILE A 321 -3.33 13.15 -9.84
C ILE A 321 -3.87 12.76 -8.47
N THR A 322 -3.69 13.63 -7.48
CA THR A 322 -4.16 13.39 -6.11
C THR A 322 -5.68 13.27 -6.06
N SER A 323 -6.39 14.22 -6.66
CA SER A 323 -7.85 14.24 -6.73
C SER A 323 -8.42 13.02 -7.48
N ASN A 324 -7.81 12.62 -8.59
CA ASN A 324 -8.15 11.39 -9.31
C ASN A 324 -8.05 10.17 -8.41
N LEU A 325 -6.92 9.98 -7.72
CA LEU A 325 -6.70 8.81 -6.88
C LEU A 325 -7.65 8.78 -5.67
N ILE A 326 -7.92 9.93 -5.04
CA ILE A 326 -8.95 10.04 -3.98
C ILE A 326 -10.32 9.58 -4.48
N SER A 327 -10.67 9.90 -5.73
CA SER A 327 -11.96 9.50 -6.30
C SER A 327 -12.06 8.00 -6.65
N ILE A 328 -10.93 7.33 -6.85
CA ILE A 328 -10.84 5.90 -7.17
C ILE A 328 -10.82 5.05 -5.89
N THR A 329 -10.12 5.49 -4.85
CA THR A 329 -9.94 4.73 -3.60
C THR A 329 -11.15 4.78 -2.68
N ASP A 330 -11.21 3.84 -1.73
CA ASP A 330 -12.27 3.73 -0.73
C ASP A 330 -12.07 4.69 0.46
N GLY A 331 -10.98 5.45 0.46
CA GLY A 331 -10.58 6.32 1.54
C GLY A 331 -9.16 6.85 1.33
N HIS A 332 -8.76 7.77 2.20
CA HIS A 332 -7.40 8.29 2.23
C HIS A 332 -6.99 8.68 3.65
N LEU A 333 -5.71 8.47 3.95
CA LEU A 333 -5.02 8.94 5.14
C LEU A 333 -4.11 10.11 4.76
N LEU A 334 -4.42 11.30 5.27
CA LEU A 334 -3.63 12.51 5.05
C LEU A 334 -2.48 12.61 6.06
N PHE A 335 -1.25 12.53 5.57
CA PHE A 335 -0.03 12.72 6.35
C PHE A 335 0.39 14.19 6.35
N ASP A 336 0.29 14.84 7.51
CA ASP A 336 0.61 16.26 7.71
C ASP A 336 2.07 16.44 8.17
N THR A 337 2.79 17.33 7.48
CA THR A 337 4.17 17.70 7.81
C THR A 337 4.29 18.44 9.15
N LYS A 338 3.26 19.16 9.59
CA LYS A 338 3.22 19.85 10.88
C LYS A 338 3.16 18.85 12.03
N LEU A 339 2.26 17.87 11.94
CA LEU A 339 2.21 16.75 12.91
C LEU A 339 3.53 15.97 12.90
N TYR A 340 4.11 15.79 11.70
CA TYR A 340 5.41 15.15 11.58
C TYR A 340 6.52 15.97 12.29
N ALA A 341 6.56 17.29 12.11
CA ALA A 341 7.52 18.16 12.76
C ALA A 341 7.35 18.22 14.30
N GLN A 342 6.13 18.02 14.80
CA GLN A 342 5.82 17.93 16.23
C GLN A 342 6.22 16.57 16.87
N GLY A 343 6.76 15.64 16.09
CA GLY A 343 7.15 14.32 16.59
C GLY A 343 6.02 13.30 16.66
N LEU A 344 4.80 13.64 16.21
CA LEU A 344 3.67 12.71 16.22
C LEU A 344 3.80 11.67 15.10
N ARG A 345 3.74 10.37 15.43
CA ARG A 345 3.88 9.26 14.47
C ARG A 345 2.80 8.21 14.77
N PRO A 346 1.92 7.84 13.82
CA PRO A 346 1.87 8.34 12.45
C PRO A 346 1.35 9.77 12.40
N ALA A 347 1.89 10.56 11.47
CA ALA A 347 1.57 11.99 11.34
C ALA A 347 0.26 12.20 10.56
N ILE A 348 -0.83 11.55 10.97
CA ILE A 348 -2.09 11.53 10.22
C ILE A 348 -3.05 12.59 10.77
N ASP A 349 -3.58 13.44 9.89
CA ASP A 349 -4.68 14.35 10.21
C ASP A 349 -6.00 13.56 10.22
N THR A 350 -6.54 13.30 11.41
CA THR A 350 -7.77 12.53 11.60
C THR A 350 -9.03 13.23 11.09
N LYS A 351 -8.99 14.56 10.92
CA LYS A 351 -10.15 15.35 10.47
C LYS A 351 -10.29 15.31 8.95
N LEU A 352 -9.16 15.38 8.24
CA LEU A 352 -9.14 15.38 6.78
C LEU A 352 -9.04 13.97 6.18
N SER A 353 -8.61 12.98 6.96
CA SER A 353 -8.59 11.58 6.54
C SER A 353 -9.99 10.96 6.53
N VAL A 354 -10.22 10.03 5.60
CA VAL A 354 -11.53 9.39 5.40
C VAL A 354 -11.34 7.91 5.13
N THR A 355 -12.10 7.06 5.82
CA THR A 355 -12.28 5.64 5.45
C THR A 355 -13.77 5.39 5.21
N ARG A 356 -14.15 4.94 4.00
CA ARG A 356 -15.56 4.68 3.66
C ARG A 356 -15.99 3.27 4.07
N VAL A 357 -15.07 2.31 4.00
CA VAL A 357 -15.34 0.89 4.19
C VAL A 357 -14.95 0.42 5.58
N GLY A 358 -13.80 0.86 6.10
CA GLY A 358 -13.23 0.27 7.31
C GLY A 358 -14.09 0.39 8.57
N LYS A 359 -15.00 1.37 8.68
CA LYS A 359 -15.91 1.45 9.84
C LYS A 359 -16.87 0.25 9.93
N GLN A 360 -17.17 -0.39 8.79
CA GLN A 360 -18.08 -1.55 8.78
C GLN A 360 -17.40 -2.81 9.32
N THR A 361 -16.07 -2.87 9.32
CA THR A 361 -15.30 -4.01 9.84
C THR A 361 -15.17 -3.97 11.36
N GLN A 362 -15.44 -2.82 11.97
CA GLN A 362 -15.42 -2.65 13.42
C GLN A 362 -16.63 -3.32 14.10
N THR A 363 -16.38 -3.87 15.29
CA THR A 363 -17.42 -4.36 16.21
C THR A 363 -18.26 -3.19 16.75
N GLN A 364 -19.40 -3.50 17.39
CA GLN A 364 -20.26 -2.45 17.98
C GLN A 364 -19.49 -1.60 19.00
N LEU A 365 -18.76 -2.22 19.92
CA LEU A 365 -17.94 -1.52 20.90
C LEU A 365 -16.90 -0.60 20.26
N GLN A 366 -16.22 -1.08 19.21
CA GLN A 366 -15.20 -0.30 18.48
C GLN A 366 -15.80 0.94 17.81
N ARG A 367 -17.01 0.83 17.25
CA ARG A 367 -17.73 1.97 16.66
C ARG A 367 -18.11 3.01 17.72
N ASP A 368 -18.64 2.55 18.86
CA ASP A 368 -18.98 3.43 19.99
C ASP A 368 -17.72 4.16 20.51
N LEU A 369 -16.61 3.42 20.68
CA LEU A 369 -15.30 3.95 21.07
C LEU A 369 -14.80 5.00 20.07
N ASN A 370 -14.83 4.68 18.78
CA ASN A 370 -14.42 5.58 17.70
C ASN A 370 -15.23 6.90 17.75
N GLN A 371 -16.56 6.81 17.90
CA GLN A 371 -17.42 7.98 17.96
C GLN A 371 -17.12 8.86 19.18
N LYS A 372 -16.98 8.25 20.37
CA LYS A 372 -16.64 8.96 21.61
C LYS A 372 -15.26 9.61 21.53
N LEU A 373 -14.24 8.90 21.05
CA LEU A 373 -12.90 9.43 20.87
C LEU A 373 -12.83 10.55 19.83
N THR A 374 -13.49 10.40 18.69
CA THR A 374 -13.52 11.43 17.65
C THR A 374 -14.12 12.73 18.17
N SER A 375 -15.23 12.62 18.91
CA SER A 375 -15.88 13.77 19.55
C SER A 375 -14.97 14.42 20.60
N PHE A 376 -14.31 13.60 21.42
CA PHE A 376 -13.40 14.06 22.45
C PHE A 376 -12.15 14.76 21.86
N ILE A 377 -11.53 14.21 20.82
CA ILE A 377 -10.37 14.80 20.15
C ILE A 377 -10.74 16.16 19.52
N ALA A 378 -11.94 16.30 18.99
CA ALA A 378 -12.43 17.59 18.50
C ALA A 378 -12.57 18.63 19.63
N GLU A 379 -13.12 18.23 20.79
CA GLU A 379 -13.22 19.10 21.98
C GLU A 379 -11.83 19.45 22.53
N TYR A 380 -10.90 18.49 22.59
CA TYR A 380 -9.50 18.71 22.97
C TYR A 380 -8.81 19.73 22.07
N ASN A 381 -8.87 19.56 20.74
CA ASN A 381 -8.25 20.49 19.80
C ASN A 381 -8.85 21.90 19.90
N LYS A 382 -10.18 22.01 20.09
CA LYS A 382 -10.84 23.29 20.32
C LYS A 382 -10.33 23.95 21.61
N THR A 383 -10.21 23.18 22.69
CA THR A 383 -9.75 23.66 24.00
C THR A 383 -8.29 24.11 23.93
N LYS A 384 -7.43 23.30 23.31
CA LYS A 384 -6.00 23.60 23.08
C LYS A 384 -5.82 24.92 22.33
N ASN A 385 -6.57 25.14 21.25
CA ASN A 385 -6.52 26.38 20.49
C ASN A 385 -6.96 27.61 21.32
N LEU A 386 -7.97 27.47 22.18
CA LEU A 386 -8.42 28.57 23.05
C LEU A 386 -7.39 28.90 24.14
N THR A 387 -6.67 27.91 24.67
CA THR A 387 -5.66 28.17 25.72
C THR A 387 -4.49 29.02 25.25
N HIS A 388 -4.18 29.01 23.94
CA HIS A 388 -3.17 29.89 23.35
C HIS A 388 -3.55 31.38 23.40
N LEU A 389 -4.81 31.72 23.68
CA LEU A 389 -5.30 33.10 23.79
C LEU A 389 -5.15 33.69 25.20
N GLY A 390 -4.51 32.98 26.14
CA GLY A 390 -4.13 33.53 27.45
C GLY A 390 -5.27 33.65 28.48
N SER A 391 -6.40 32.99 28.27
CA SER A 391 -7.52 32.97 29.22
C SER A 391 -7.26 32.04 30.42
N GLU A 392 -7.82 32.36 31.59
CA GLU A 392 -7.86 31.45 32.74
C GLU A 392 -8.45 30.09 32.33
N ILE A 393 -7.70 29.01 32.58
CA ILE A 393 -8.09 27.66 32.20
C ILE A 393 -8.95 27.07 33.32
N SER A 394 -10.23 26.84 33.03
CA SER A 394 -11.14 26.16 33.98
C SER A 394 -10.66 24.73 34.29
N ARG A 395 -11.00 24.19 35.47
CA ARG A 395 -10.64 22.79 35.84
C ARG A 395 -11.08 21.77 34.79
N ARG A 396 -12.30 21.93 34.24
CA ARG A 396 -12.78 21.08 33.13
C ARG A 396 -11.87 21.14 31.91
N SER A 397 -11.38 22.33 31.55
CA SER A 397 -10.46 22.48 30.42
C SER A 397 -9.11 21.83 30.71
N GLN A 398 -8.62 21.91 31.95
CA GLN A 398 -7.41 21.20 32.38
C GLN A 398 -7.58 19.68 32.24
N ASP A 399 -8.71 19.12 32.68
CA ASP A 399 -9.00 17.68 32.57
C ASP A 399 -9.05 17.21 31.10
N ILE A 400 -9.69 18.01 30.22
CA ILE A 400 -9.74 17.74 28.79
C ILE A 400 -8.34 17.76 28.18
N LEU A 401 -7.51 18.74 28.53
CA LEU A 401 -6.15 18.85 28.02
C LEU A 401 -5.28 17.68 28.49
N GLN A 402 -5.31 17.35 29.78
CA GLN A 402 -4.54 16.22 30.33
C GLN A 402 -4.93 14.90 29.68
N LYS A 403 -6.24 14.62 29.56
CA LYS A 403 -6.72 13.39 28.92
C LYS A 403 -6.43 13.38 27.41
N GLY A 404 -6.51 14.52 26.74
CA GLY A 404 -6.17 14.64 25.32
C GLY A 404 -4.67 14.49 25.03
N ASP A 405 -3.81 14.95 25.93
CA ASP A 405 -2.37 14.71 25.82
C ASP A 405 -2.05 13.21 25.98
N LEU A 406 -2.73 12.50 26.91
CA LEU A 406 -2.60 11.04 27.06
C LEU A 406 -3.05 10.30 25.79
N PHE A 407 -4.20 10.66 25.21
CA PHE A 407 -4.64 10.04 23.96
C PHE A 407 -3.70 10.38 22.80
N THR A 408 -3.22 11.62 22.71
CA THR A 408 -2.24 12.00 21.67
C THR A 408 -0.98 11.15 21.78
N ARG A 409 -0.47 10.94 23.00
CA ARG A 409 0.68 10.06 23.27
C ARG A 409 0.40 8.61 22.87
N PHE A 410 -0.70 8.04 23.33
CA PHE A 410 -1.14 6.69 22.99
C PHE A 410 -1.27 6.48 21.47
N MET A 411 -1.81 7.46 20.77
CA MET A 411 -1.99 7.42 19.31
C MET A 411 -0.70 7.68 18.54
N SER A 412 0.27 8.37 19.16
CA SER A 412 1.61 8.62 18.62
C SER A 412 2.60 7.50 18.88
N ASP A 413 2.17 6.42 19.54
CA ASP A 413 3.05 5.30 19.84
C ASP A 413 3.39 4.54 18.56
N SER A 414 4.69 4.54 18.24
CA SER A 414 5.30 3.80 17.14
C SER A 414 6.17 2.66 17.67
N THR A 415 5.76 2.01 18.76
CA THR A 415 6.40 0.78 19.22
C THR A 415 6.45 -0.22 18.08
N GLN A 416 7.64 -0.77 17.80
CA GLN A 416 7.83 -1.82 16.79
C GLN A 416 7.21 -3.16 17.21
N GLU A 417 6.50 -3.19 18.33
CA GLU A 417 5.80 -4.34 18.87
C GLU A 417 4.35 -4.31 18.38
N ALA A 418 3.92 -5.40 17.74
CA ALA A 418 2.52 -5.55 17.38
C ALA A 418 1.72 -5.77 18.68
N HIS A 419 0.96 -4.76 19.09
CA HIS A 419 0.01 -4.89 20.19
C HIS A 419 -1.30 -5.46 19.67
N SER A 420 -1.85 -6.46 20.36
CA SER A 420 -3.19 -6.99 20.04
C SER A 420 -4.24 -5.87 20.09
N GLN A 421 -5.23 -5.94 19.19
CA GLN A 421 -6.35 -5.00 19.15
C GLN A 421 -7.06 -4.91 20.52
N THR A 422 -7.22 -6.04 21.22
CA THR A 422 -7.83 -6.10 22.57
C THR A 422 -7.07 -5.21 23.56
N VAL A 423 -5.74 -5.31 23.57
CA VAL A 423 -4.89 -4.54 24.49
C VAL A 423 -5.04 -3.04 24.24
N ARG A 424 -5.09 -2.63 22.97
CA ARG A 424 -5.27 -1.21 22.60
C ARG A 424 -6.62 -0.67 23.06
N LEU A 425 -7.69 -1.45 22.93
CA LEU A 425 -9.01 -1.03 23.38
C LEU A 425 -9.10 -0.92 24.91
N LEU A 426 -8.48 -1.85 25.64
CA LEU A 426 -8.39 -1.78 27.10
C LEU A 426 -7.66 -0.52 27.58
N ILE A 427 -6.53 -0.19 26.95
CA ILE A 427 -5.78 1.03 27.27
C ILE A 427 -6.61 2.29 27.02
N VAL A 428 -7.37 2.34 25.92
CA VAL A 428 -8.32 3.44 25.69
C VAL A 428 -9.32 3.57 26.84
N GLY A 429 -9.91 2.45 27.27
CA GLY A 429 -10.86 2.44 28.38
C GLY A 429 -10.24 2.87 29.71
N MET A 430 -9.01 2.45 30.00
CA MET A 430 -8.25 2.87 31.19
C MET A 430 -7.92 4.37 31.18
N ILE A 431 -7.48 4.92 30.03
CA ILE A 431 -7.27 6.37 29.87
C ILE A 431 -8.60 7.10 30.10
N TRP A 432 -9.69 6.57 29.56
CA TRP A 432 -11.01 7.18 29.74
C TRP A 432 -11.48 7.17 31.19
N ALA A 433 -11.22 6.08 31.92
CA ALA A 433 -11.51 5.91 33.35
C ALA A 433 -10.58 6.74 34.26
N GLY A 434 -9.56 7.41 33.72
CA GLY A 434 -8.68 8.30 34.48
C GLY A 434 -7.56 7.58 35.24
N TRP A 435 -7.16 6.38 34.82
CA TRP A 435 -6.14 5.61 35.53
C TRP A 435 -4.72 6.16 35.35
N PHE A 436 -4.50 6.92 34.29
CA PHE A 436 -3.21 7.53 33.95
C PHE A 436 -3.16 9.05 34.21
N THR A 437 -4.13 9.58 34.95
CA THR A 437 -4.16 11.02 35.27
C THR A 437 -3.01 11.34 36.24
N ASN A 438 -2.19 12.35 35.92
CA ASN A 438 -1.00 12.74 36.68
C ASN A 438 0.14 11.70 36.76
N THR A 439 0.16 10.67 35.91
CA THR A 439 1.28 9.72 35.87
C THR A 439 2.38 10.16 34.91
N HIS A 440 3.62 9.72 35.17
CA HIS A 440 4.75 9.97 34.28
C HIS A 440 4.59 9.23 32.94
N GLU A 441 5.16 9.79 31.86
CA GLU A 441 5.03 9.28 30.49
C GLU A 441 5.37 7.78 30.34
N ASN A 442 6.35 7.31 31.12
CA ASN A 442 6.81 5.92 31.07
C ASN A 442 5.75 4.91 31.51
N VAL A 443 4.78 5.32 32.33
CA VAL A 443 3.79 4.42 32.93
C VAL A 443 2.81 3.88 31.88
N LEU A 444 2.33 4.75 30.97
CA LEU A 444 1.40 4.33 29.92
C LEU A 444 2.04 3.27 29.00
N LEU A 445 3.28 3.52 28.56
CA LEU A 445 4.02 2.61 27.68
C LEU A 445 4.37 1.31 28.39
N SER A 446 4.78 1.37 29.68
CA SER A 446 5.06 0.16 30.46
C SER A 446 3.81 -0.69 30.66
N SER A 447 2.66 -0.07 30.95
CA SER A 447 1.38 -0.77 31.09
C SER A 447 0.95 -1.41 29.78
N MET A 448 1.12 -0.75 28.64
CA MET A 448 0.88 -1.33 27.31
C MET A 448 1.73 -2.57 27.06
N HIS A 449 3.04 -2.48 27.33
CA HIS A 449 3.96 -3.60 27.13
C HIS A 449 3.63 -4.78 28.06
N GLN A 450 3.34 -4.52 29.34
CA GLN A 450 2.99 -5.55 30.31
C GLN A 450 1.67 -6.25 29.98
N LEU A 451 0.63 -5.49 29.60
CA LEU A 451 -0.63 -6.07 29.13
C LEU A 451 -0.41 -6.92 27.89
N ASN A 452 0.38 -6.46 26.93
CA ASN A 452 0.65 -7.23 25.72
C ASN A 452 1.44 -8.52 26.01
N LYS A 453 2.39 -8.48 26.96
CA LYS A 453 3.13 -9.66 27.42
C LYS A 453 2.20 -10.66 28.09
N MET A 454 1.34 -10.21 29.01
CA MET A 454 0.40 -11.08 29.71
C MET A 454 -0.70 -11.61 28.79
N TYR A 455 -1.08 -10.86 27.75
CA TYR A 455 -2.01 -11.30 26.71
C TYR A 455 -1.49 -12.51 25.91
N GLN A 456 -0.18 -12.81 25.94
CA GLN A 456 0.35 -14.03 25.31
C GLN A 456 -0.02 -15.31 26.10
N THR A 457 -0.43 -15.17 27.37
CA THR A 457 -0.92 -16.27 28.20
C THR A 457 -2.39 -16.54 27.89
N LYS A 458 -2.73 -17.78 27.48
CA LYS A 458 -4.08 -18.14 27.02
C LYS A 458 -5.20 -17.78 27.99
N ASP A 459 -5.00 -18.02 29.29
CA ASP A 459 -6.03 -17.77 30.31
C ASP A 459 -6.32 -16.26 30.47
N VAL A 460 -5.26 -15.46 30.50
CA VAL A 460 -5.37 -14.00 30.58
C VAL A 460 -5.97 -13.44 29.28
N ALA A 461 -5.54 -13.95 28.12
CA ALA A 461 -6.10 -13.55 26.83
C ALA A 461 -7.62 -13.77 26.77
N ALA A 462 -8.11 -14.92 27.25
CA ALA A 462 -9.53 -15.23 27.28
C ALA A 462 -10.31 -14.24 28.18
N GLN A 463 -9.77 -13.91 29.35
CA GLN A 463 -10.37 -12.93 30.26
C GLN A 463 -10.40 -11.52 29.64
N LEU A 464 -9.28 -11.06 29.08
CA LEU A 464 -9.18 -9.74 28.45
C LEU A 464 -10.07 -9.62 27.20
N ASN A 465 -10.15 -10.67 26.39
CA ASN A 465 -11.04 -10.70 25.22
C ASN A 465 -12.51 -10.60 25.63
N LYS A 466 -12.91 -11.24 26.74
CA LYS A 466 -14.29 -11.16 27.23
C LYS A 466 -14.73 -9.72 27.55
N MET A 467 -13.82 -8.90 28.09
CA MET A 467 -14.11 -7.49 28.39
C MET A 467 -14.39 -6.66 27.12
N VAL A 468 -13.74 -6.99 26.01
CA VAL A 468 -13.88 -6.26 24.74
C VAL A 468 -15.11 -6.73 23.92
N LEU A 469 -15.83 -7.75 24.40
CA LEU A 469 -17.11 -8.19 23.83
C LEU A 469 -18.33 -7.42 24.37
N ALA A 470 -18.11 -6.39 25.20
CA ALA A 470 -19.19 -5.57 25.75
C ALA A 470 -20.08 -4.96 24.66
N GLU A 471 -21.40 -4.93 24.90
CA GLU A 471 -22.39 -4.46 23.92
C GLU A 471 -22.41 -2.94 23.75
N SER A 472 -21.82 -2.19 24.69
CA SER A 472 -21.73 -0.73 24.65
C SER A 472 -20.47 -0.22 25.35
N PHE A 473 -20.09 1.01 25.06
CA PHE A 473 -18.96 1.65 25.75
C PHE A 473 -19.14 1.77 27.27
N ASP A 474 -20.36 2.02 27.75
CA ASP A 474 -20.58 2.19 29.19
C ASP A 474 -20.51 0.84 29.93
N ALA A 475 -20.98 -0.24 29.29
CA ALA A 475 -20.76 -1.61 29.77
C ALA A 475 -19.27 -1.96 29.78
N PHE A 476 -18.53 -1.58 28.74
CA PHE A 476 -17.08 -1.77 28.67
C PHE A 476 -16.33 -1.08 29.81
N LEU A 477 -16.68 0.18 30.13
CA LEU A 477 -16.09 0.88 31.27
C LEU A 477 -16.43 0.23 32.62
N LYS A 478 -17.64 -0.33 32.74
CA LYS A 478 -18.04 -1.08 33.93
C LYS A 478 -17.24 -2.38 34.06
N ASP A 479 -16.98 -3.08 32.96
CA ASP A 479 -16.15 -4.28 32.97
C ASP A 479 -14.70 -3.94 33.35
N ILE A 480 -14.16 -2.82 32.86
CA ILE A 480 -12.83 -2.33 33.27
C ILE A 480 -12.78 -2.03 34.77
N SER A 481 -13.79 -1.36 35.33
CA SER A 481 -13.81 -1.03 36.76
C SER A 481 -14.02 -2.27 37.64
N GLN A 482 -14.82 -3.24 37.20
CA GLN A 482 -15.00 -4.51 37.92
C GLN A 482 -13.72 -5.36 37.98
N ASN A 483 -12.84 -5.21 36.99
CA ASN A 483 -11.56 -5.93 36.92
C ASN A 483 -10.36 -5.03 37.28
N GLU A 484 -10.58 -3.95 38.04
CA GLU A 484 -9.56 -2.96 38.35
C GLU A 484 -8.33 -3.57 39.04
N THR A 485 -8.53 -4.43 40.04
CA THR A 485 -7.43 -5.08 40.76
C THR A 485 -6.54 -5.91 39.84
N MET A 486 -7.14 -6.78 39.04
CA MET A 486 -6.43 -7.62 38.06
C MET A 486 -5.64 -6.77 37.07
N LEU A 487 -6.27 -5.73 36.51
CA LEU A 487 -5.65 -4.90 35.49
C LEU A 487 -4.53 -4.02 36.07
N ARG A 488 -4.69 -3.50 37.29
CA ARG A 488 -3.64 -2.78 38.01
C ARG A 488 -2.46 -3.67 38.37
N ASP A 489 -2.71 -4.91 38.79
CA ASP A 489 -1.66 -5.89 39.09
C ASP A 489 -0.84 -6.22 37.83
N ILE A 490 -1.51 -6.37 36.68
CA ILE A 490 -0.83 -6.61 35.39
C ILE A 490 -0.01 -5.39 34.97
N CYS A 491 -0.57 -4.19 35.09
CA CYS A 491 0.03 -2.93 34.67
C CYS A 491 1.04 -2.35 35.69
N GLN A 492 1.12 -2.93 36.89
CA GLN A 492 1.95 -2.51 38.02
C GLN A 492 1.72 -1.04 38.44
N ILE A 493 0.45 -0.60 38.56
CA ILE A 493 0.04 0.80 38.83
C ILE A 493 -0.96 1.01 39.97
#